data_AF-A0A165F3L9-F1
#
_entry.id   AF-A0A165F3L9-F1
#
_cell.length_a   1.000
_cell.length_b   1.000
_cell.length_c   1.000
_cell.angle_alpha   90.00
_cell.angle_beta   90.00
_cell.angle_gamma   90.00
#
_symmetry.space_group_name_H-M   'P 1'
#
loop_
_entity.id
_entity.type
_entity.pdbx_description
1 polymer ?
#
loop_
_entity_poly.entity_id
_entity_poly.type
_entity_poly.pdbx_seq_one_letter_code
_entity_poly.pdbx_strand_id
1 'polypeptide(L)'
;LPPPPQSSLAPIELSFGLVCGFCSGVFLKKGGKLIAFALGGVFVVLQYLSLNSFVRVDWQRIGSKFEHLFYRTDPLTGKTKPPTLGSLWTWLVNFLTTDFQPRATFLAGLALGIRLG
;
A
#
# COMPACT_ATOMS: atom_id res chain seq x y z
N LEU A 1 -37.69 5.45 33.03
CA LEU A 1 -37.41 4.78 31.75
C LEU A 1 -36.06 5.29 31.24
N PRO A 2 -34.99 4.47 31.23
CA PRO A 2 -33.76 4.86 30.56
C PRO A 2 -33.99 4.89 29.04
N PRO A 3 -33.37 5.81 28.29
CA PRO A 3 -33.50 5.87 26.83
C PRO A 3 -32.91 4.61 26.17
N PRO A 4 -33.48 4.14 25.05
CA PRO A 4 -33.03 2.93 24.36
C PRO A 4 -31.60 3.08 23.79
N PRO A 5 -30.80 2.00 23.78
CA PRO A 5 -29.38 2.04 23.39
C PRO A 5 -29.20 2.38 21.91
N GLN A 6 -28.16 3.19 21.62
CA GLN A 6 -27.74 3.78 20.33
C GLN A 6 -27.31 2.78 19.23
N SER A 7 -27.89 1.58 19.24
CA SER A 7 -27.56 0.42 18.40
C SER A 7 -27.90 0.56 16.91
N SER A 8 -28.72 1.54 16.50
CA SER A 8 -29.03 1.77 15.07
C SER A 8 -27.93 2.49 14.27
N LEU A 9 -26.93 3.06 14.95
CA LEU A 9 -25.78 3.68 14.28
C LEU A 9 -24.66 2.66 13.95
N ALA A 10 -24.53 1.59 14.75
CA ALA A 10 -23.54 0.55 14.57
C ALA A 10 -23.58 -0.21 13.22
N PRO A 11 -24.74 -0.63 12.66
CA PRO A 11 -24.77 -1.36 11.38
C PRO A 11 -24.44 -0.47 10.16
N ILE A 12 -24.80 0.81 10.20
CA ILE A 12 -24.44 1.78 9.15
C ILE A 12 -22.95 2.09 9.20
N GLU A 13 -22.38 2.26 10.40
CA GLU A 13 -20.93 2.44 10.55
C GLU A 13 -20.15 1.19 10.13
N LEU A 14 -20.65 -0.01 10.47
CA LEU A 14 -20.05 -1.28 10.06
C LEU A 14 -19.98 -1.44 8.54
N SER A 15 -21.10 -1.15 7.86
CA SER A 15 -21.23 -1.29 6.40
C SER A 15 -20.47 -0.19 5.66
N PHE A 16 -20.48 1.04 6.18
CA PHE A 16 -19.67 2.13 5.66
C PHE A 16 -18.17 1.83 5.73
N GLY A 17 -17.70 1.32 6.87
CA GLY A 17 -16.32 0.87 7.04
C GLY A 17 -15.94 -0.21 6.01
N LEU A 18 -16.80 -1.21 5.80
CA LEU A 18 -16.55 -2.30 4.85
C LEU A 18 -16.48 -1.82 3.40
N VAL A 19 -17.40 -0.94 2.97
CA VAL A 19 -17.43 -0.40 1.59
C VAL A 19 -16.20 0.47 1.32
N CYS A 20 -15.84 1.35 2.27
CA CYS A 20 -14.64 2.18 2.17
C CYS A 20 -13.36 1.33 2.14
N GLY A 21 -13.28 0.30 2.98
CA GLY A 21 -12.18 -0.66 2.97
C GLY A 21 -12.08 -1.39 1.64
N PHE A 22 -13.21 -1.91 1.14
CA PHE A 22 -13.27 -2.63 -0.14
C PHE A 22 -12.83 -1.75 -1.31
N CYS A 23 -13.33 -0.51 -1.39
CA CYS A 23 -12.92 0.45 -2.41
C CYS A 23 -11.41 0.72 -2.38
N SER A 24 -10.87 0.97 -1.18
CA SER A 24 -9.43 1.17 -0.99
C SER A 24 -8.59 -0.05 -1.40
N GLY A 25 -9.05 -1.26 -1.06
CA GLY A 25 -8.39 -2.52 -1.44
C GLY A 25 -8.37 -2.77 -2.95
N VAL A 26 -9.48 -2.51 -3.64
CA VAL A 26 -9.56 -2.63 -5.12
C VAL A 26 -8.65 -1.60 -5.80
N PHE A 27 -8.59 -0.36 -5.26
CA PHE A 27 -7.71 0.67 -5.78
C PHE A 27 -6.23 0.29 -5.63
N LEU A 28 -5.83 -0.29 -4.50
CA LEU A 28 -4.46 -0.77 -4.29
C LEU A 28 -4.06 -1.86 -5.30
N LYS A 29 -4.96 -2.79 -5.63
CA LYS A 29 -4.67 -3.87 -6.60
C LYS A 29 -4.63 -3.39 -8.04
N LYS A 30 -5.58 -2.54 -8.45
CA LYS A 30 -5.58 -1.95 -9.79
C LYS A 30 -4.44 -0.93 -9.97
N GLY A 31 -4.16 -0.13 -8.94
CA GLY A 31 -3.02 0.79 -8.89
C GLY A 31 -1.69 0.05 -8.96
N GLY A 32 -1.55 -1.06 -8.21
CA GLY A 32 -0.37 -1.92 -8.30
C GLY A 32 -0.16 -2.51 -9.69
N LYS A 33 -1.22 -3.01 -10.34
CA LYS A 33 -1.15 -3.48 -11.74
C LYS A 33 -0.75 -2.36 -12.71
N LEU A 34 -1.28 -1.14 -12.53
CA LEU A 34 -0.91 0.01 -13.36
C LEU A 34 0.56 0.38 -13.20
N ILE A 35 1.06 0.43 -11.96
CA ILE A 35 2.47 0.71 -11.67
C ILE A 35 3.35 -0.39 -12.27
N ALA A 36 2.98 -1.66 -12.11
CA ALA A 36 3.71 -2.78 -12.70
C ALA A 36 3.76 -2.68 -14.24
N PHE A 37 2.63 -2.34 -14.87
CA PHE A 37 2.57 -2.13 -16.32
C PHE A 37 3.42 -0.94 -16.77
N ALA A 38 3.39 0.18 -16.05
CA ALA A 38 4.21 1.34 -16.35
C ALA A 38 5.71 1.03 -16.23
N LEU A 39 6.12 0.32 -15.17
CA LEU A 39 7.52 -0.11 -15.00
C LEU A 39 7.96 -1.06 -16.12
N GLY A 40 7.11 -2.02 -16.51
CA GLY A 40 7.37 -2.91 -17.65
C GLY A 40 7.43 -2.15 -18.98
N GLY A 41 6.53 -1.19 -19.19
CA GLY A 41 6.52 -0.35 -20.40
C GLY A 41 7.79 0.49 -20.53
N VAL A 42 8.21 1.14 -19.43
CA VAL A 42 9.48 1.89 -19.39
C VAL A 42 10.66 0.97 -19.70
N PHE A 43 10.66 -0.25 -19.16
CA PHE A 43 11.71 -1.23 -19.43
C PHE A 43 11.78 -1.63 -20.92
N VAL A 44 10.63 -1.90 -21.55
CA VAL A 44 10.57 -2.24 -22.99
C VAL A 44 11.06 -1.07 -23.85
N VAL A 45 10.67 0.17 -23.53
CA VAL A 45 11.14 1.37 -24.24
C VAL A 45 12.65 1.55 -24.09
N LEU A 46 13.19 1.38 -22.88
CA LEU A 46 14.64 1.42 -22.63
C LEU A 46 15.38 0.35 -23.43
N GLN A 47 14.82 -0.86 -23.51
CA GLN A 47 15.41 -1.95 -24.29
C GLN A 47 15.41 -1.63 -25.80
N TYR A 48 14.33 -1.04 -26.32
CA TYR A 48 14.24 -0.59 -27.71
C TYR A 48 15.26 0.50 -28.04
N LEU A 49 15.41 1.51 -27.17
CA LEU A 49 16.38 2.59 -27.32
C LEU A 49 17.83 2.10 -27.25
N SER A 50 18.09 1.12 -26.38
CA SER A 50 19.39 0.47 -26.25
C SER A 50 19.77 -0.29 -27.54
N LEU A 51 18.80 -1.01 -28.14
CA LEU A 51 19.01 -1.74 -29.40
C LEU A 51 19.32 -0.79 -30.57
N ASN A 52 18.68 0.38 -30.60
CA ASN A 52 18.91 1.40 -31.63
C ASN A 52 20.22 2.20 -31.40
N SER A 53 21.04 1.78 -30.42
CA SER A 53 22.33 2.37 -30.03
C SER A 53 22.31 3.87 -29.68
N PHE A 54 21.12 4.42 -29.43
CA PHE A 54 20.92 5.86 -29.19
C PHE A 54 21.14 6.25 -27.72
N VAL A 55 21.01 5.30 -26.78
CA VAL A 55 21.13 5.54 -25.34
C VAL A 55 21.90 4.41 -24.66
N ARG A 56 23.04 4.72 -24.03
CA ARG A 56 23.72 3.82 -23.09
C ARG A 56 23.10 3.98 -21.70
N VAL A 57 22.32 2.99 -21.27
CA VAL A 57 21.71 2.98 -19.94
C VAL A 57 22.78 2.67 -18.89
N ASP A 58 23.14 3.68 -18.11
CA ASP A 58 24.17 3.60 -17.08
C ASP A 58 23.56 3.17 -15.73
N TRP A 59 23.37 1.86 -15.57
CA TRP A 59 22.74 1.25 -14.40
C TRP A 59 23.48 1.55 -13.08
N GLN A 60 24.78 1.85 -13.12
CA GLN A 60 25.57 2.24 -11.94
C GLN A 60 25.10 3.55 -11.31
N ARG A 61 24.77 4.56 -12.12
CA ARG A 61 24.25 5.86 -11.62
C ARG A 61 22.82 5.75 -11.10
N ILE A 62 22.02 4.90 -11.71
CA ILE A 62 20.65 4.65 -11.27
C ILE A 62 20.68 3.94 -9.91
N GLY A 63 21.52 2.92 -9.77
CA GLY A 63 21.72 2.19 -8.51
C GLY A 63 22.15 3.11 -7.37
N SER A 64 23.17 3.95 -7.55
CA SER A 64 23.66 4.83 -6.48
C SER A 64 22.64 5.89 -6.04
N LYS A 65 21.83 6.41 -6.98
CA LYS A 65 20.71 7.32 -6.63
C LYS A 65 19.58 6.60 -5.92
N PHE A 66 19.26 5.37 -6.34
CA PHE A 66 18.24 4.57 -5.69
C PHE A 66 18.66 4.21 -4.28
N GLU A 67 19.92 3.82 -4.09
CA GLU A 67 20.50 3.51 -2.78
C GLU A 67 20.44 4.71 -1.83
N HIS A 68 20.83 5.91 -2.28
CA HIS A 68 20.69 7.13 -1.49
C HIS A 68 19.25 7.50 -1.11
N LEU A 69 18.26 7.14 -1.94
CA LEU A 69 16.85 7.45 -1.68
C LEU A 69 16.15 6.37 -0.83
N PHE A 70 16.49 5.10 -1.05
CA PHE A 70 15.91 3.96 -0.34
C PHE A 70 16.53 3.76 1.05
N TYR A 71 17.84 4.05 1.19
CA TYR A 71 18.54 4.02 2.46
C TYR A 71 18.66 5.43 3.05
N ARG A 72 17.54 6.16 3.13
CA ARG A 72 17.50 7.38 3.94
C ARG A 72 17.58 6.96 5.42
N THR A 73 18.79 6.97 5.94
CA THR A 73 19.16 6.66 7.32
C THR A 73 18.34 7.53 8.28
N ASP A 74 17.47 6.91 9.07
CA ASP A 74 16.87 7.53 10.25
C ASP A 74 17.99 7.83 11.25
N PRO A 75 18.29 9.11 11.55
CA PRO A 75 19.47 9.49 12.34
C PRO A 75 19.37 9.12 13.83
N LEU A 76 18.30 8.43 14.28
CA LEU A 76 18.05 8.13 15.69
C LEU A 76 18.12 6.65 16.07
N THR A 77 18.19 5.69 15.14
CA THR A 77 18.08 4.26 15.53
C THR A 77 18.99 3.28 14.78
N GLY A 78 19.73 3.71 13.74
CA GLY A 78 20.80 2.89 13.15
C GLY A 78 20.38 1.50 12.65
N LYS A 79 19.08 1.29 12.35
CA LYS A 79 18.55 0.03 11.83
C LYS A 79 17.97 0.28 10.44
N THR A 80 18.71 -0.14 9.42
CA THR A 80 18.25 -0.27 8.04
C THR A 80 17.22 -1.41 7.97
N LYS A 81 15.97 -1.13 8.31
CA LYS A 81 14.88 -2.03 8.00
C LYS A 81 14.19 -1.49 6.75
N PRO A 82 14.28 -2.17 5.59
CA PRO A 82 13.28 -1.91 4.56
C PRO A 82 11.92 -2.09 5.24
N PRO A 83 10.93 -1.20 5.03
CA PRO A 83 9.59 -1.42 5.52
C PRO A 83 9.07 -2.67 4.79
N THR A 84 9.28 -3.84 5.40
CA THR A 84 8.80 -5.09 4.84
C THR A 84 7.29 -4.98 4.78
N LEU A 85 6.68 -5.51 3.71
CA LEU A 85 5.21 -5.54 3.57
C LEU A 85 4.54 -6.09 4.85
N GLY A 86 5.21 -7.05 5.53
CA GLY A 86 4.80 -7.56 6.83
C GLY A 86 4.88 -6.53 7.97
N SER A 87 5.93 -5.72 8.06
CA SER A 87 6.02 -4.66 9.09
C SER A 87 5.00 -3.55 8.88
N LEU A 88 4.72 -3.18 7.61
CA LEU A 88 3.64 -2.25 7.28
C LEU A 88 2.27 -2.83 7.62
N TRP A 89 2.06 -4.12 7.33
CA TRP A 89 0.82 -4.82 7.66
C TRP A 89 0.61 -4.92 9.18
N THR A 90 1.64 -5.30 9.94
CA THR A 90 1.56 -5.38 11.40
C THR A 90 1.40 -4.00 12.04
N TRP A 91 2.02 -2.96 11.48
CA TRP A 91 1.78 -1.58 11.91
C TRP A 91 0.35 -1.13 11.60
N LEU A 92 -0.16 -1.43 10.41
CA LEU A 92 -1.54 -1.13 10.01
C LEU A 92 -2.53 -1.87 10.91
N VAL A 93 -2.34 -3.17 11.14
CA VAL A 93 -3.16 -3.99 12.05
C VAL A 93 -3.06 -3.47 13.48
N ASN A 94 -1.87 -3.11 13.98
CA ASN A 94 -1.72 -2.58 15.34
C ASN A 94 -2.36 -1.18 15.48
N PHE A 95 -2.21 -0.31 14.48
CA PHE A 95 -2.88 0.99 14.43
C PHE A 95 -4.40 0.81 14.43
N LEU A 96 -4.93 -0.10 13.62
CA LEU A 96 -6.36 -0.37 13.54
C LEU A 96 -6.93 -1.17 14.72
N THR A 97 -6.11 -1.97 15.42
CA THR A 97 -6.52 -2.78 16.59
C THR A 97 -6.42 -1.97 17.89
N THR A 98 -5.55 -0.97 17.96
CA THR A 98 -5.40 -0.07 19.13
C THR A 98 -6.62 0.85 19.29
N ASP A 99 -7.36 1.11 18.22
CA ASP A 99 -8.53 1.98 18.22
C ASP A 99 -9.84 1.18 18.04
N PHE A 100 -10.38 0.63 19.14
CA PHE A 100 -11.78 0.19 19.41
C PHE A 100 -12.61 -0.68 18.42
N GLN A 101 -13.54 -1.44 19.03
CA GLN A 101 -14.51 -2.43 18.52
C GLN A 101 -15.16 -2.25 17.12
N PRO A 102 -15.45 -1.05 16.57
CA PRO A 102 -16.14 -0.92 15.27
C PRO A 102 -15.26 -1.16 14.02
N ARG A 103 -13.92 -1.17 14.14
CA ARG A 103 -13.00 -1.00 13.00
C ARG A 103 -12.61 -2.29 12.25
N ALA A 104 -13.01 -3.46 12.73
CA ALA A 104 -12.70 -4.73 12.08
C ALA A 104 -13.28 -4.85 10.66
N THR A 105 -14.41 -4.20 10.37
CA THR A 105 -15.08 -4.34 9.07
C THR A 105 -14.43 -3.54 7.96
N PHE A 106 -13.76 -2.43 8.28
CA PHE A 106 -12.90 -1.75 7.32
C PHE A 106 -11.73 -2.64 6.90
N LEU A 107 -11.08 -3.29 7.87
CA LEU A 107 -9.99 -4.21 7.59
C LEU A 107 -10.47 -5.44 6.81
N ALA A 108 -11.63 -5.99 7.17
CA ALA A 108 -12.27 -7.08 6.44
C ALA A 108 -12.62 -6.68 5.01
N GLY A 109 -13.21 -5.48 4.82
CA GLY A 109 -13.50 -4.90 3.51
C GLY A 109 -12.23 -4.69 2.68
N LEU A 110 -11.17 -4.15 3.28
CA LEU A 110 -9.88 -3.94 2.63
C LEU A 110 -9.20 -5.25 2.23
N ALA A 111 -9.16 -6.24 3.12
CA ALA A 111 -8.63 -7.56 2.80
C ALA A 111 -9.43 -8.23 1.66
N LEU A 112 -10.76 -8.11 1.71
CA LEU A 112 -11.66 -8.63 0.68
C LEU A 112 -11.50 -7.87 -0.64
N GLY A 113 -11.30 -6.56 -0.62
CA GLY A 113 -11.01 -5.72 -1.77
C GLY A 113 -9.65 -6.00 -2.40
N ILE A 114 -8.62 -6.28 -1.59
CA ILE A 114 -7.32 -6.75 -2.10
C ILE A 114 -7.44 -8.14 -2.72
N ARG A 115 -8.24 -9.04 -2.13
CA ARG A 115 -8.42 -10.40 -2.65
C ARG A 115 -9.21 -10.41 -3.97
N LEU A 116 -10.34 -9.71 -4.02
CA LEU A 116 -11.25 -9.70 -5.16
C LEU A 116 -10.92 -8.65 -6.25
N GLY A 117 -10.20 -7.58 -5.91
CA GLY A 117 -9.87 -6.46 -6.83
C GLY A 117 -8.89 -6.77 -7.94
#